data_AF-A0A969SGY0-F1
#
_entry.id   AF-A0A969SGY0-F1
#
_cell.length_a   1.000
_cell.length_b   1.000
_cell.length_c   1.000
_cell.angle_alpha   90.00
_cell.angle_beta   90.00
_cell.angle_gamma   90.00
#
_symmetry.space_group_name_H-M   'P 1'
#
loop_
_entity.id
_entity.type
_entity.pdbx_description
1 polymer ?
#
loop_
_entity_poly.entity_id
_entity_poly.type
_entity_poly.pdbx_seq_one_letter_code
_entity_poly.pdbx_strand_id
1 'polypeptide(L)'
;MDALNTSLFDQMRQRMDWLDQRQRVLAQNIANADTPGYRPRDLRPGREGNRPEPNAFSVALRTTDQGHQLGALRSPAHPATRAQRRSFEVTPTGNGVVLEEQMAKVGETAIAYKTTTQLYKKYIGLMKLALSAKG
;
A
#
# COMPACT_ATOMS: atom_id res chain seq x y z
N MET A 1 22.10 10.38 21.25
CA MET A 1 22.38 10.21 19.81
C MET A 1 21.41 9.17 19.21
N ASP A 2 20.10 9.25 19.52
CA ASP A 2 19.16 8.13 19.29
C ASP A 2 18.03 8.44 18.30
N ALA A 3 17.79 9.72 18.00
CA ALA A 3 16.66 10.15 17.17
C ALA A 3 16.86 9.85 15.67
N LEU A 4 18.10 9.86 15.18
CA LEU A 4 18.41 9.55 13.77
C LEU A 4 18.26 8.05 13.46
N ASN A 5 18.51 7.19 14.45
CA ASN A 5 18.47 5.73 14.31
C ASN A 5 17.03 5.17 14.34
N THR A 6 16.19 5.72 15.23
CA THR A 6 14.76 5.36 15.30
C THR A 6 13.98 5.86 14.07
N SER A 7 14.28 7.06 13.57
CA SER A 7 13.62 7.64 12.40
C SER A 7 13.79 6.79 11.14
N LEU A 8 14.99 6.28 10.86
CA LEU A 8 15.25 5.49 9.65
C LEU A 8 14.58 4.11 9.71
N PHE A 9 14.59 3.47 10.87
CA PHE A 9 13.89 2.20 11.09
C PHE A 9 12.38 2.36 10.87
N ASP A 10 11.78 3.40 11.43
CA ASP A 10 10.36 3.70 11.24
C ASP A 10 10.03 4.02 9.79
N GLN A 11 10.91 4.72 9.06
CA GLN A 11 10.76 4.95 7.62
C GLN A 11 10.79 3.64 6.82
N MET A 12 11.72 2.72 7.11
CA MET A 12 11.76 1.42 6.44
C MET A 12 10.51 0.59 6.73
N ARG A 13 10.01 0.61 7.97
CA ARG A 13 8.75 -0.05 8.34
C ARG A 13 7.57 0.54 7.57
N GLN A 14 7.41 1.86 7.57
CA GLN A 14 6.36 2.55 6.80
C GLN A 14 6.45 2.23 5.30
N ARG A 15 7.67 2.15 4.75
CA ARG A 15 7.90 1.76 3.36
C ARG A 15 7.44 0.34 3.08
N MET A 16 7.76 -0.61 3.96
CA MET A 16 7.29 -2.01 3.84
C MET A 16 5.77 -2.10 3.93
N ASP A 17 5.16 -1.41 4.89
CA ASP A 17 3.70 -1.38 5.05
C ASP A 17 3.00 -0.83 3.81
N TRP A 18 3.55 0.24 3.22
CA TRP A 18 3.03 0.80 1.97
C TRP A 18 3.17 -0.18 0.80
N LEU A 19 4.29 -0.90 0.70
CA LEU A 19 4.52 -1.90 -0.35
C LEU A 19 3.55 -3.06 -0.23
N ASP A 20 3.32 -3.55 0.98
CA ASP A 20 2.33 -4.61 1.25
C ASP A 20 0.92 -4.16 0.83
N GLN A 21 0.54 -2.95 1.20
CA GLN A 21 -0.75 -2.39 0.80
C GLN A 21 -0.85 -2.20 -0.72
N ARG A 22 0.23 -1.77 -1.39
CA ARG A 22 0.26 -1.65 -2.85
C ARG A 22 0.06 -3.00 -3.50
N GLN A 23 0.72 -4.04 -2.99
CA GLN A 23 0.56 -5.41 -3.49
C GLN A 23 -0.89 -5.89 -3.37
N ARG A 24 -1.59 -5.59 -2.26
CA ARG A 24 -3.01 -5.90 -2.10
C ARG A 24 -3.88 -5.17 -3.14
N VAL A 25 -3.62 -3.89 -3.40
CA VAL A 25 -4.35 -3.11 -4.41
C VAL A 25 -4.12 -3.66 -5.82
N LEU A 26 -2.88 -4.03 -6.16
CA LEU A 26 -2.56 -4.64 -7.46
C LEU A 26 -3.21 -6.02 -7.59
N ALA A 27 -3.19 -6.84 -6.54
CA ALA A 27 -3.89 -8.13 -6.52
C ALA A 27 -5.40 -7.96 -6.73
N GLN A 28 -6.02 -6.94 -6.12
CA GLN A 28 -7.42 -6.62 -6.35
C GLN A 28 -7.69 -6.24 -7.81
N ASN A 29 -6.81 -5.44 -8.44
CA ASN A 29 -6.97 -5.11 -9.86
C ASN A 29 -6.89 -6.36 -10.75
N ILE A 30 -5.92 -7.24 -10.50
CA ILE A 30 -5.75 -8.49 -11.25
C ILE A 30 -6.98 -9.39 -11.07
N ALA A 31 -7.48 -9.53 -9.84
CA ALA A 31 -8.69 -10.32 -9.56
C ALA A 31 -9.95 -9.78 -10.26
N ASN A 32 -10.00 -8.47 -10.57
CA ASN A 32 -11.11 -7.84 -11.28
C ASN A 32 -10.78 -7.55 -12.76
N ALA A 33 -9.76 -8.20 -13.33
CA ALA A 33 -9.37 -8.03 -14.74
C ALA A 33 -10.45 -8.48 -15.73
N ASP A 34 -11.38 -9.35 -15.30
CA ASP A 34 -12.51 -9.79 -16.13
C ASP A 34 -13.85 -9.17 -15.70
N THR A 35 -13.83 -8.20 -14.79
CA THR A 35 -15.06 -7.53 -14.30
C THR A 35 -15.43 -6.34 -15.19
N PRO A 36 -16.58 -6.35 -15.87
CA PRO A 36 -17.01 -5.25 -16.75
C PRO A 36 -17.09 -3.93 -15.99
N GLY A 37 -16.56 -2.85 -16.59
CA GLY A 37 -16.59 -1.51 -16.01
C GLY A 37 -15.68 -1.27 -14.79
N TYR A 38 -14.85 -2.25 -14.42
CA TYR A 38 -13.88 -2.06 -13.33
C TYR A 38 -12.82 -1.02 -13.70
N ARG A 39 -12.40 -0.22 -12.70
CA ARG A 39 -11.39 0.82 -12.85
C ARG A 39 -10.19 0.52 -11.94
N PRO A 40 -8.99 0.26 -12.50
CA PRO A 40 -7.82 -0.02 -11.69
C PRO A 40 -7.43 1.17 -10.81
N ARG A 41 -6.90 0.84 -9.64
CA ARG A 41 -6.40 1.81 -8.65
C ARG A 41 -4.94 1.51 -8.36
N ASP A 42 -4.18 2.52 -7.99
CA ASP A 42 -2.84 2.34 -7.41
C ASP A 42 -2.73 3.21 -6.16
N LEU A 43 -1.82 2.86 -5.27
CA LEU A 43 -1.48 3.71 -4.15
C LEU A 43 -0.67 4.90 -4.63
N ARG A 44 -0.99 6.09 -4.12
CA ARG A 44 -0.11 7.23 -4.32
C ARG A 44 1.20 6.94 -3.58
N PRO A 45 2.37 7.18 -4.20
CA PRO A 45 3.60 7.21 -3.44
C PRO A 45 3.41 8.26 -2.34
N GLY A 46 3.33 7.79 -1.09
CA GLY A 46 3.28 8.68 0.04
C GLY A 46 4.56 9.51 -0.01
N ARG A 47 4.45 10.83 0.08
CA ARG A 47 5.62 11.63 0.44
C ARG A 47 6.06 11.08 1.79
N GLU A 48 7.20 10.40 1.80
CA GLU A 48 7.85 9.85 2.98
C GLU A 48 7.88 10.96 4.05
N GLY A 49 7.01 10.85 5.06
CA GLY A 49 6.93 11.84 6.14
C GLY A 49 5.55 12.47 6.41
N ASN A 50 4.54 12.35 5.54
CA ASN A 50 3.22 12.85 5.90
C ASN A 50 2.36 11.76 6.55
N ARG A 51 2.23 11.90 7.88
CA ARG A 51 1.18 11.31 8.72
C ARG A 51 -0.12 11.22 7.92
N PRO A 52 -0.85 10.08 7.95
CA PRO A 52 -2.05 9.93 7.16
C PRO A 52 -3.03 11.03 7.52
N GLU A 53 -3.27 11.95 6.58
CA GLU A 53 -4.38 12.89 6.64
C GLU A 53 -5.66 12.07 6.82
N PRO A 54 -6.45 12.31 7.88
CA PRO A 54 -7.66 11.58 8.17
C PRO A 54 -8.75 12.05 7.22
N ASN A 55 -8.66 11.68 5.95
CA ASN A 55 -9.74 11.89 5.00
C ASN A 55 -10.24 10.54 4.45
N ALA A 56 -11.04 9.92 5.31
CA ALA A 56 -12.28 9.22 5.02
C ALA A 56 -12.28 8.15 3.91
N PHE A 57 -11.96 6.92 4.30
CA PHE A 57 -12.75 5.78 3.87
C PHE A 57 -13.86 5.51 4.90
N SER A 58 -14.87 6.38 4.94
CA SER A 58 -16.18 5.99 5.45
C SER A 58 -16.99 5.50 4.26
N VAL A 59 -17.02 4.18 4.03
CA VAL A 59 -18.11 3.61 3.25
C VAL A 59 -19.33 3.78 4.15
N ALA A 60 -20.20 4.74 3.84
CA ALA A 60 -21.47 4.86 4.52
C ALA A 60 -22.29 3.62 4.14
N LEU A 61 -22.36 2.66 5.05
CA LEU A 61 -23.25 1.52 4.92
C LEU A 61 -24.68 2.07 4.89
N ARG A 62 -25.38 1.90 3.78
CA ARG A 62 -26.78 2.29 3.68
C ARG A 62 -27.59 1.21 4.39
N THR A 63 -28.25 1.57 5.49
CA THR A 63 -29.17 0.64 6.15
C THR A 63 -30.34 0.36 5.21
N THR A 64 -30.58 -0.91 4.91
CA THR A 64 -31.69 -1.35 4.07
C THR A 64 -32.92 -1.75 4.89
N ASP A 65 -32.77 -1.85 6.21
CA ASP A 65 -33.82 -2.29 7.14
C ASP A 65 -33.72 -1.52 8.48
N GLN A 66 -34.84 -1.24 9.13
CA GLN A 66 -34.86 -0.51 10.41
C GLN A 66 -34.18 -1.28 11.57
N GLY A 67 -34.02 -2.61 11.46
CA GLY A 67 -33.36 -3.43 12.48
C GLY A 67 -31.83 -3.42 12.44
N HIS A 68 -31.20 -2.84 11.41
CA HIS A 68 -29.73 -2.88 11.26
C HIS A 68 -29.06 -1.72 12.02
N GLN A 69 -28.53 -2.00 13.21
CA GLN A 69 -27.68 -1.06 13.93
C GLN A 69 -26.24 -1.14 13.39
N LEU A 70 -25.78 -0.05 12.77
CA LEU A 70 -24.40 0.08 12.33
C LEU A 70 -23.50 0.32 13.55
N GLY A 71 -22.84 -0.75 14.02
CA GLY A 71 -21.76 -0.63 14.98
C GLY A 71 -20.67 0.28 14.42
N ALA A 72 -20.26 1.29 15.18
CA ALA A 72 -19.22 2.25 14.82
C ALA A 72 -17.84 1.57 14.75
N LEU A 73 -17.60 0.81 13.69
CA LEU A 73 -16.29 0.26 13.37
C LEU A 73 -15.42 1.43 12.88
N ARG A 74 -14.53 1.90 13.75
CA ARG A 74 -13.44 2.79 13.36
C ARG A 74 -12.58 2.07 12.32
N SER A 75 -12.75 2.46 11.06
CA SER A 75 -12.00 1.90 9.94
C SER A 75 -10.52 2.25 10.10
N PRO A 76 -9.58 1.27 10.09
CA PRO A 76 -8.15 1.57 10.14
C PRO A 76 -7.77 2.45 8.95
N ALA A 77 -7.04 3.54 9.19
CA ALA A 77 -6.68 4.51 8.16
C ALA A 77 -5.90 3.82 7.01
N HIS A 78 -6.57 3.64 5.87
CA HIS A 78 -5.94 3.15 4.63
C HIS A 78 -5.41 4.34 3.84
N PRO A 79 -4.20 4.27 3.27
CA PRO A 79 -3.69 5.37 2.46
C PRO A 79 -4.56 5.61 1.22
N ALA A 80 -4.60 6.87 0.81
CA ALA A 80 -5.38 7.33 -0.32
C ALA A 80 -4.94 6.62 -1.62
N THR A 81 -5.81 5.74 -2.13
CA THR A 81 -5.69 5.20 -3.49
C THR A 81 -6.07 6.28 -4.51
N ARG A 82 -5.44 6.30 -5.68
CA ARG A 82 -5.86 7.12 -6.82
C ARG A 82 -6.34 6.18 -7.92
N ALA A 83 -7.55 6.41 -8.43
CA ALA A 83 -7.98 5.79 -9.67
C ALA A 83 -6.99 6.19 -10.79
N GLN A 84 -6.49 5.20 -11.53
CA GLN A 84 -5.55 5.45 -12.60
C GLN A 84 -6.27 6.26 -13.70
N ARG A 85 -5.78 7.47 -13.99
CA ARG A 85 -6.40 8.33 -15.00
C ARG A 85 -5.92 7.88 -16.37
N ARG A 86 -6.83 7.25 -17.11
CA ARG A 86 -6.73 6.81 -18.52
C ARG A 86 -5.68 5.71 -18.75
N SER A 87 -6.14 4.46 -18.71
CA SER A 87 -5.56 3.39 -19.52
C SER A 87 -5.84 3.74 -20.98
N PHE A 88 -4.78 3.80 -21.82
CA PHE A 88 -4.89 4.12 -23.25
C PHE A 88 -5.53 3.00 -24.07
N GLU A 89 -5.82 1.88 -23.42
CA GLU A 89 -6.49 0.71 -23.99
C GLU A 89 -7.66 0.36 -23.07
N VAL A 90 -8.87 0.56 -23.58
CA VAL A 90 -10.08 0.00 -22.96
C VAL A 90 -10.32 -1.29 -23.72
N THR A 91 -10.23 -2.43 -23.04
CA THR A 91 -10.58 -3.73 -23.60
C THR A 91 -12.00 -3.64 -24.19
N PRO A 92 -12.35 -4.38 -25.26
CA PRO A 92 -13.70 -4.30 -25.86
C PRO A 92 -14.87 -4.45 -24.85
N THR A 93 -14.60 -5.04 -23.68
CA THR A 93 -15.50 -5.23 -22.54
C THR A 93 -15.69 -4.00 -21.64
N GLY A 94 -15.01 -2.88 -21.90
CA GLY A 94 -15.10 -1.68 -21.06
C GLY A 94 -14.28 -1.76 -19.76
N ASN A 95 -13.43 -2.77 -19.60
CA ASN A 95 -12.49 -2.86 -18.48
C ASN A 95 -11.23 -2.01 -18.77
N GLY A 96 -10.73 -1.31 -17.75
CA GLY A 96 -9.49 -0.52 -17.83
C GLY A 96 -8.25 -1.25 -17.29
N VAL A 97 -8.39 -2.51 -16.86
CA VAL A 97 -7.27 -3.31 -16.33
C VAL A 97 -6.48 -3.94 -17.47
N VAL A 98 -5.23 -3.52 -17.63
CA VAL A 98 -4.26 -4.20 -18.50
C VAL A 98 -3.44 -5.15 -17.63
N LEU A 99 -3.63 -6.47 -17.81
CA LEU A 99 -3.01 -7.49 -16.96
C LEU A 99 -1.48 -7.41 -16.99
N GLU A 100 -0.88 -7.21 -18.16
CA GLU A 100 0.57 -7.07 -18.33
C GLU A 100 1.13 -5.91 -17.50
N GLU A 101 0.44 -4.77 -17.51
CA GLU A 101 0.82 -3.59 -16.71
C GLU A 101 0.69 -3.86 -15.21
N GLN A 102 -0.36 -4.57 -14.77
CA GLN A 102 -0.51 -4.95 -13.36
C GLN A 102 0.60 -5.91 -12.92
N MET A 103 0.94 -6.90 -13.75
CA MET A 103 2.01 -7.85 -13.47
C MET A 103 3.38 -7.16 -13.40
N ALA A 104 3.65 -6.20 -14.28
CA ALA A 104 4.85 -5.36 -14.21
C ALA A 104 4.94 -4.62 -12.86
N LYS A 105 3.86 -3.96 -12.43
CA LYS A 105 3.79 -3.26 -11.13
C LYS A 105 3.94 -4.19 -9.93
N VAL A 106 3.43 -5.43 -10.01
CA VAL A 106 3.64 -6.44 -8.98
C VAL A 106 5.12 -6.79 -8.88
N GLY A 107 5.79 -6.99 -10.03
CA GLY A 107 7.24 -7.23 -10.10
C GLY A 107 8.04 -6.09 -9.46
N GLU A 108 7.75 -4.84 -9.82
CA GLU A 108 8.38 -3.66 -9.22
C GLU A 108 8.20 -3.62 -7.69
N THR A 109 6.98 -3.89 -7.22
CA THR A 109 6.64 -3.87 -5.80
C THR A 109 7.38 -4.98 -5.04
N ALA A 110 7.48 -6.18 -5.62
CA ALA A 110 8.22 -7.30 -5.04
C ALA A 110 9.72 -7.01 -4.94
N ILE A 111 10.32 -6.41 -5.99
CA ILE A 111 11.73 -5.99 -5.98
C ILE A 111 11.95 -4.95 -4.88
N ALA A 112 11.10 -3.92 -4.80
CA ALA A 112 11.21 -2.88 -3.79
C ALA A 112 11.13 -3.47 -2.37
N TYR A 113 10.18 -4.39 -2.12
CA TYR A 113 10.02 -5.02 -0.81
C TYR A 113 11.24 -5.84 -0.39
N LYS A 114 11.79 -6.61 -1.33
CA LYS A 114 13.03 -7.39 -1.12
C LYS A 114 14.21 -6.47 -0.78
N THR A 115 14.38 -5.38 -1.52
CA THR A 115 15.44 -4.40 -1.29
C THR A 115 15.31 -3.73 0.08
N THR A 116 14.11 -3.28 0.46
CA THR A 116 13.87 -2.67 1.79
C THR A 116 14.15 -3.67 2.91
N THR A 117 13.79 -4.94 2.74
CA THR A 117 14.08 -6.00 3.71
C THR A 117 15.57 -6.27 3.86
N GLN A 118 16.32 -6.27 2.77
CA GLN A 118 17.78 -6.41 2.80
C GLN A 118 18.45 -5.23 3.51
N LEU A 119 18.00 -4.01 3.23
CA LEU A 119 18.51 -2.81 3.88
C LEU A 119 18.24 -2.82 5.39
N TYR A 120 17.02 -3.21 5.80
CA TYR A 120 16.63 -3.41 7.19
C TYR A 120 17.53 -4.41 7.92
N LYS A 121 17.78 -5.58 7.30
CA LYS A 121 18.69 -6.60 7.85
C LYS A 121 20.11 -6.07 8.03
N LYS A 122 20.65 -5.36 7.03
CA LYS A 122 21.99 -4.74 7.11
C LYS A 122 22.07 -3.71 8.25
N TYR A 123 21.04 -2.87 8.39
CA TYR A 123 20.97 -1.87 9.44
C TYR A 123 21.01 -2.48 10.85
N ILE A 124 20.20 -3.52 11.10
CA ILE A 124 20.25 -4.26 12.37
C ILE A 124 21.62 -4.92 12.59
N GLY A 125 22.24 -5.45 11.53
CA GLY A 125 23.58 -6.01 11.60
C GLY A 125 24.62 -5.00 12.09
N LEU A 126 24.60 -3.77 11.54
CA LEU A 126 25.48 -2.68 11.96
C LEU A 126 25.23 -2.26 13.42
N MET A 127 23.96 -2.15 13.84
CA MET A 127 23.63 -1.83 15.23
C MET A 127 24.13 -2.91 16.21
N LYS A 128 23.94 -4.19 15.87
CA LYS A 128 24.45 -5.31 16.69
C LYS A 128 25.97 -5.27 16.81
N LEU A 129 26.67 -5.00 15.70
CA LEU A 129 28.12 -4.89 15.69
C LEU A 129 28.60 -3.72 16.59
N ALA A 130 27.98 -2.55 16.46
CA ALA A 130 28.33 -1.37 17.26
C ALA A 130 28.10 -1.58 18.77
N LEU A 131 27.02 -2.28 19.13
CA LEU A 131 26.72 -2.63 20.53
C LEU A 131 27.70 -3.68 21.08
N SER A 132 28.08 -4.66 20.26
CA SER A 132 29.01 -5.73 20.64
C SER A 132 30.46 -5.28 20.72
N ALA A 133 30.86 -4.22 20.01
CA ALA A 133 32.23 -3.69 20.01
C ALA A 133 32.58 -2.87 21.27
N LYS A 134 31.62 -2.65 22.18
CA LYS A 134 31.81 -1.86 23.42
C LYS A 134 31.88 -2.73 24.69
N GLY A 135 32.06 -4.05 24.54
CA GLY A 135 32.40 -4.97 25.62
C GLY A 135 33.71 -5.68 25.30
#